data_AF-A0A897N4C6-F1
#
_entry.id   AF-A0A897N4C6-F1
#
_cell.length_a   1.000
_cell.length_b   1.000
_cell.length_c   1.000
_cell.angle_alpha   90.00
_cell.angle_beta   90.00
_cell.angle_gamma   90.00
#
_symmetry.space_group_name_H-M   'P 1'
#
loop_
_entity.id
_entity.type
_entity.pdbx_description
1 polymer ?
#
loop_
_entity_poly.entity_id
_entity_poly.type
_entity_poly.pdbx_seq_one_letter_code
_entity_poly.pdbx_strand_id
1 'polypeptide(L)'
;MPGTADDANESPASDETGVLRRVQRLVRLARADLKETDDRVAQLETAERRSVERHSLGNRISHWVQAILFFLLLWTGFAIWTGNYVLLESGIWGGYYVAFGIHMWTGILIVAITFVVFPYYYVFVDKHHQLLELADIQVGTAIAEAFVGLRKYLPYYHDARRAYDEEEGDWIAHHPMQKTFFWWIAIFIGILALTGFGMYREMATESTWWIDALGFMSGWLALETLKQIHLLLAFVTAVMVMFHIYFAVLPSNWDVLRSMVFGDVSAYIVRGGREETGGEEPFSENGPTPAAADGGQSRSAEEDETSDDAARGGERTDE
;
A
#
# COMPACT_ATOMS: atom_id res chain seq x y z
N MET A 1 52.56 53.54 -10.83
CA MET A 1 52.33 52.09 -10.86
C MET A 1 50.91 51.87 -11.36
N PRO A 2 50.70 51.16 -12.48
CA PRO A 2 49.38 50.83 -12.99
C PRO A 2 48.90 49.51 -12.36
N GLY A 3 47.69 49.51 -11.80
CA GLY A 3 46.97 48.31 -11.38
C GLY A 3 45.80 48.11 -12.34
N THR A 4 45.90 47.07 -13.17
CA THR A 4 44.89 46.64 -14.13
C THR A 4 43.72 45.98 -13.41
N ALA A 5 42.54 46.59 -13.53
CA ALA A 5 41.25 45.97 -13.25
C ALA A 5 40.76 45.32 -14.54
N ASP A 6 40.60 44.01 -14.52
CA ASP A 6 39.86 43.22 -15.52
C ASP A 6 39.38 41.95 -14.81
N ASP A 7 38.30 42.08 -14.03
CA ASP A 7 37.56 40.91 -13.55
C ASP A 7 36.28 40.79 -14.36
N ALA A 8 36.28 39.71 -15.13
CA ALA A 8 35.30 39.35 -16.14
C ALA A 8 33.93 39.08 -15.51
N ASN A 9 32.95 39.76 -16.07
CA ASN A 9 31.53 39.52 -15.92
C ASN A 9 31.16 38.25 -16.72
N GLU A 10 31.39 37.07 -16.15
CA GLU A 10 30.87 35.81 -16.70
C GLU A 10 29.37 35.72 -16.41
N SER A 11 28.57 36.02 -17.42
CA SER A 11 27.11 35.83 -17.39
C SER A 11 26.77 34.35 -17.15
N PRO A 12 25.87 34.02 -16.19
CA PRO A 12 25.37 32.67 -15.97
C PRO A 12 24.35 32.31 -17.05
N ALA A 13 24.83 32.10 -18.28
CA ALA A 13 24.00 31.67 -19.39
C ALA A 13 23.98 30.13 -19.45
N SER A 14 22.78 29.56 -19.34
CA SER A 14 22.32 28.28 -19.91
C SER A 14 22.23 26.99 -19.07
N ASP A 15 21.98 27.07 -17.76
CA ASP A 15 21.63 25.87 -16.96
C ASP A 15 20.18 25.33 -17.20
N GLU A 16 19.34 26.07 -17.94
CA GLU A 16 17.98 25.61 -18.29
C GLU A 16 17.96 24.35 -19.17
N THR A 17 19.02 24.09 -19.94
CA THR A 17 19.09 22.90 -20.80
C THR A 17 19.30 21.60 -20.00
N GLY A 18 19.84 21.70 -18.78
CA GLY A 18 20.09 20.57 -17.90
C GLY A 18 18.80 20.00 -17.31
N VAL A 19 17.92 20.87 -16.81
CA VAL A 19 16.67 20.46 -16.16
C VAL A 19 15.73 19.78 -17.16
N LEU A 20 15.52 20.37 -18.34
CA LEU A 20 14.66 19.79 -19.37
C LEU A 20 15.14 18.42 -19.85
N ARG A 21 16.46 18.22 -20.01
CA ARG A 21 17.02 16.91 -20.38
C ARG A 21 16.83 15.87 -19.27
N ARG A 22 16.94 16.26 -18.00
CA ARG A 22 16.66 15.36 -16.86
C ARG A 22 15.18 14.95 -16.84
N VAL A 23 14.26 15.90 -17.00
CA VAL A 23 12.82 15.63 -17.09
C VAL A 23 12.51 14.69 -18.27
N GLN A 24 13.04 14.98 -19.45
CA GLN A 24 12.84 14.11 -20.62
C GLN A 24 13.40 12.70 -20.42
N ARG A 25 14.56 12.55 -19.76
CA ARG A 25 15.13 11.24 -19.44
C ARG A 25 14.23 10.47 -18.47
N LEU A 26 13.73 11.11 -17.41
CA LEU A 26 12.81 10.49 -16.45
C LEU A 26 11.50 10.06 -17.11
N VAL A 27 10.93 10.90 -17.97
CA VAL A 27 9.72 10.56 -18.73
C VAL A 27 9.95 9.37 -19.68
N ARG A 28 11.12 9.28 -20.33
CA ARG A 28 11.44 8.12 -21.19
C ARG A 28 11.61 6.84 -20.39
N LEU A 29 12.32 6.89 -19.26
CA LEU A 29 12.52 5.73 -18.39
C LEU A 29 11.19 5.20 -17.87
N ALA A 30 10.31 6.09 -17.42
CA ALA A 30 9.02 5.68 -16.89
C ALA A 30 8.05 5.15 -17.98
N ARG A 31 8.15 5.64 -19.23
CA ARG A 31 7.41 5.03 -20.35
C ARG A 31 7.94 3.65 -20.73
N ALA A 32 9.23 3.38 -20.57
CA ALA A 32 9.80 2.06 -20.82
C ALA A 32 9.28 1.05 -19.78
N ASP A 33 9.19 1.47 -18.53
CA ASP A 33 8.65 0.68 -17.40
C ASP A 33 7.19 0.25 -17.61
N LEU A 34 6.35 1.17 -18.13
CA LEU A 34 4.97 0.83 -18.52
C LEU A 34 4.91 -0.26 -19.61
N LYS A 35 5.84 -0.24 -20.57
CA LYS A 35 5.89 -1.24 -21.63
C LYS A 35 6.32 -2.61 -21.08
N GLU A 36 7.28 -2.64 -20.17
CA GLU A 36 7.66 -3.88 -19.49
C GLU A 36 6.47 -4.46 -18.70
N THR A 37 5.68 -3.60 -18.06
CA THR A 37 4.44 -4.01 -17.38
C THR A 37 3.46 -4.62 -18.39
N ASP A 38 3.26 -4.01 -19.55
CA ASP A 38 2.39 -4.56 -20.62
C ASP A 38 2.88 -5.96 -21.10
N ASP A 39 4.20 -6.15 -21.24
CA ASP A 39 4.78 -7.43 -21.67
C ASP A 39 4.58 -8.53 -20.60
N ARG A 40 4.77 -8.21 -19.30
CA ARG A 40 4.46 -9.13 -18.18
C ARG A 40 2.97 -9.49 -18.16
N VAL A 41 2.13 -8.53 -18.50
CA VAL A 41 0.68 -8.70 -18.52
C VAL A 41 0.21 -9.60 -19.67
N ALA A 42 0.87 -9.57 -20.83
CA ALA A 42 0.59 -10.51 -21.91
C ALA A 42 0.83 -11.98 -21.49
N GLN A 43 1.78 -12.23 -20.58
CA GLN A 43 2.04 -13.59 -20.06
C GLN A 43 0.87 -14.13 -19.23
N LEU A 44 0.03 -13.24 -18.66
CA LEU A 44 -1.10 -13.63 -17.82
C LEU A 44 -2.19 -14.41 -18.56
N GLU A 45 -2.27 -14.29 -19.89
CA GLU A 45 -3.21 -15.08 -20.69
C GLU A 45 -2.94 -16.59 -20.60
N THR A 46 -1.68 -16.97 -20.32
CA THR A 46 -1.24 -18.37 -20.21
C THR A 46 -0.92 -18.81 -18.78
N ALA A 47 -0.94 -17.88 -17.82
CA ALA A 47 -0.52 -18.13 -16.44
C ALA A 47 -1.52 -19.01 -15.69
N GLU A 48 -1.00 -19.96 -14.91
CA GLU A 48 -1.79 -20.80 -14.02
C GLU A 48 -2.36 -19.97 -12.86
N ARG A 49 -3.62 -20.23 -12.46
CA ARG A 49 -4.21 -19.59 -11.28
C ARG A 49 -4.07 -20.49 -10.05
N ARG A 50 -3.49 -19.96 -8.97
CA ARG A 50 -3.39 -20.64 -7.67
C ARG A 50 -3.90 -19.75 -6.54
N SER A 51 -4.28 -20.37 -5.42
CA SER A 51 -4.60 -19.65 -4.20
C SER A 51 -3.30 -19.27 -3.49
N VAL A 52 -3.08 -17.98 -3.27
CA VAL A 52 -1.88 -17.45 -2.60
C VAL A 52 -2.31 -16.59 -1.42
N GLU A 53 -1.61 -16.73 -0.29
CA GLU A 53 -1.81 -15.87 0.88
C GLU A 53 -1.38 -14.45 0.52
N ARG A 54 -2.33 -13.50 0.55
CA ARG A 54 -2.09 -12.08 0.29
C ARG A 54 -1.92 -11.28 1.58
N HIS A 55 -2.60 -11.68 2.65
CA HIS A 55 -2.63 -10.95 3.91
C HIS A 55 -2.47 -11.89 5.11
N SER A 56 -1.42 -11.67 5.90
CA SER A 56 -1.21 -12.45 7.12
C SER A 56 -2.36 -12.23 8.12
N LEU A 57 -2.50 -13.18 9.06
CA LEU A 57 -3.49 -13.06 10.14
C LEU A 57 -3.33 -11.76 10.94
N GLY A 58 -2.09 -11.33 11.22
CA GLY A 58 -1.82 -10.11 11.98
C GLY A 58 -2.25 -8.85 11.24
N ASN A 59 -1.96 -8.78 9.93
CA ASN A 59 -2.42 -7.68 9.09
C ASN A 59 -3.95 -7.61 9.07
N ARG A 60 -4.64 -8.74 8.83
CA ARG A 60 -6.10 -8.82 8.85
C ARG A 60 -6.71 -8.34 10.16
N ILE A 61 -6.23 -8.86 11.30
CA ILE A 61 -6.73 -8.46 12.62
C ILE A 61 -6.51 -6.96 12.84
N SER A 62 -5.30 -6.46 12.59
CA SER A 62 -4.97 -5.05 12.83
C SER A 62 -5.82 -4.11 11.98
N HIS A 63 -6.08 -4.44 10.71
CA HIS A 63 -6.98 -3.69 9.85
C HIS A 63 -8.43 -3.66 10.37
N TRP A 64 -9.00 -4.81 10.74
CA TRP A 64 -10.38 -4.86 11.23
C TRP A 64 -10.54 -4.15 12.57
N VAL A 65 -9.53 -4.25 13.46
CA VAL A 65 -9.47 -3.44 14.69
C VAL A 65 -9.43 -1.96 14.34
N GLN A 66 -8.56 -1.53 13.42
CA GLN A 66 -8.49 -0.14 12.98
C GLN A 66 -9.82 0.37 12.41
N ALA A 67 -10.50 -0.44 11.59
CA ALA A 67 -11.81 -0.11 11.03
C ALA A 67 -12.87 0.08 12.13
N ILE A 68 -12.95 -0.83 13.10
CA ILE A 68 -13.88 -0.73 14.23
C ILE A 68 -13.59 0.54 15.06
N LEU A 69 -12.33 0.80 15.39
CA LEU A 69 -11.92 2.01 16.12
C LEU A 69 -12.28 3.28 15.34
N PHE A 70 -12.09 3.28 14.01
CA PHE A 70 -12.45 4.40 13.16
C PHE A 70 -13.96 4.70 13.21
N PHE A 71 -14.81 3.68 13.07
CA PHE A 71 -16.26 3.87 13.15
C PHE A 71 -16.73 4.29 14.54
N LEU A 72 -16.10 3.78 15.60
CA LEU A 72 -16.37 4.24 16.97
C LEU A 72 -15.99 5.71 17.16
N LEU A 73 -14.84 6.15 16.64
CA LEU A 73 -14.43 7.56 16.67
C LEU A 73 -15.39 8.45 15.89
N LEU A 74 -15.77 8.05 14.68
CA LEU A 74 -16.69 8.81 13.85
C LEU A 74 -18.05 8.95 14.52
N TRP A 75 -18.58 7.86 15.08
CA TRP A 75 -19.86 7.87 15.77
C TRP A 75 -19.83 8.73 17.04
N THR A 76 -18.84 8.53 17.92
CA THR A 76 -18.72 9.31 19.16
C THR A 76 -18.39 10.78 18.88
N GLY A 77 -17.58 11.08 17.88
CA GLY A 77 -17.27 12.44 17.44
C GLY A 77 -18.51 13.15 16.89
N PHE A 78 -19.33 12.46 16.10
CA PHE A 78 -20.61 12.98 15.61
C PHE A 78 -21.60 13.26 16.75
N ALA A 79 -21.67 12.37 17.74
CA ALA A 79 -22.51 12.58 18.94
C ALA A 79 -22.07 13.83 19.72
N ILE A 80 -20.75 14.00 19.94
CA ILE A 80 -20.19 15.19 20.60
C ILE A 80 -20.48 16.46 19.79
N TRP A 81 -20.35 16.41 18.47
CA TRP A 81 -20.57 17.56 17.59
C TRP A 81 -22.03 18.00 17.55
N THR A 82 -22.96 17.04 17.44
CA THR A 82 -24.40 17.33 17.32
C THR A 82 -25.10 17.53 18.66
N GLY A 83 -24.49 17.09 19.75
CA GLY A 83 -25.13 17.01 21.07
C GLY A 83 -26.20 15.92 21.15
N ASN A 84 -26.30 15.03 20.16
CA ASN A 84 -27.27 13.94 20.14
C ASN A 84 -26.63 12.66 20.69
N TYR A 85 -27.07 12.26 21.89
CA TYR A 85 -26.55 11.09 22.58
C TYR A 85 -27.58 9.97 22.73
N VAL A 86 -28.64 9.92 21.91
CA VAL A 86 -29.78 8.98 22.09
C VAL A 86 -29.34 7.52 22.28
N LEU A 87 -28.29 7.08 21.57
CA LEU A 87 -27.76 5.71 21.69
C LEU A 87 -26.80 5.49 22.87
N LEU A 88 -26.35 6.56 23.53
CA LEU A 88 -25.39 6.58 24.64
C LEU A 88 -26.00 7.10 25.95
N GLU A 89 -27.28 7.49 25.96
CA GLU A 89 -28.05 7.86 27.14
C GLU A 89 -28.19 6.65 28.08
N SER A 90 -27.14 6.40 28.85
CA SER A 90 -27.03 5.32 29.82
C SER A 90 -27.19 5.89 31.24
N GLY A 91 -28.40 6.36 31.55
CA GLY A 91 -28.79 6.73 32.92
C GLY A 91 -27.98 7.88 33.53
N ILE A 92 -27.43 7.65 34.73
CA ILE A 92 -26.89 8.69 35.62
C ILE A 92 -25.60 9.38 35.12
N TRP A 93 -24.90 8.79 34.16
CA TRP A 93 -23.59 9.27 33.71
C TRP A 93 -23.67 10.31 32.59
N GLY A 94 -24.85 10.48 31.98
CA GLY A 94 -25.06 11.37 30.84
C GLY A 94 -24.35 10.88 29.57
N GLY A 95 -25.02 10.97 28.42
CA GLY A 95 -24.45 10.47 27.16
C GLY A 95 -23.15 11.15 26.74
N TYR A 96 -22.95 12.42 27.13
CA TYR A 96 -21.74 13.18 26.79
C TYR A 96 -20.47 12.59 27.40
N TYR A 97 -20.44 12.31 28.71
CA TYR A 97 -19.23 11.82 29.38
C TYR A 97 -18.80 10.46 28.82
N VAL A 98 -19.77 9.59 28.54
CA VAL A 98 -19.54 8.28 27.92
C VAL A 98 -19.00 8.45 26.50
N ALA A 99 -19.64 9.29 25.68
CA ALA A 99 -19.17 9.58 24.32
C ALA A 99 -17.75 10.13 24.32
N PHE A 100 -17.46 11.11 25.18
CA PHE A 100 -16.16 11.74 25.31
C PHE A 100 -15.08 10.76 25.75
N GLY A 101 -15.36 9.95 26.78
CA GLY A 101 -14.42 8.93 27.26
C GLY A 101 -14.10 7.89 26.19
N ILE A 102 -15.13 7.34 25.52
CA ILE A 102 -14.94 6.39 24.42
C ILE A 102 -14.15 7.04 23.28
N HIS A 103 -14.48 8.27 22.88
CA HIS A 103 -13.80 8.98 21.80
C HIS A 103 -12.31 9.13 22.09
N MET A 104 -11.95 9.60 23.29
CA MET A 104 -10.56 9.80 23.70
C MET A 104 -9.75 8.49 23.70
N TRP A 105 -10.26 7.44 24.36
CA TRP A 105 -9.54 6.16 24.45
C TRP A 105 -9.44 5.47 23.09
N THR A 106 -10.48 5.55 22.27
CA THR A 106 -10.46 5.02 20.89
C THR A 106 -9.46 5.80 20.04
N GLY A 107 -9.34 7.11 20.23
CA GLY A 107 -8.34 7.97 19.60
C GLY A 107 -6.91 7.55 19.93
N ILE A 108 -6.62 7.27 21.20
CA ILE A 108 -5.31 6.78 21.63
C ILE A 108 -5.01 5.41 21.00
N LEU A 109 -5.98 4.49 21.04
CA LEU A 109 -5.82 3.15 20.49
C LEU A 109 -5.62 3.15 18.97
N ILE A 110 -6.39 3.96 18.21
CA ILE A 110 -6.25 4.00 16.75
C ILE A 110 -4.89 4.55 16.33
N VAL A 111 -4.30 5.48 17.10
CA VAL A 111 -2.94 5.98 16.85
C VAL A 111 -1.93 4.84 17.01
N ALA A 112 -2.00 4.08 18.10
CA ALA A 112 -1.11 2.93 18.31
C ALA A 112 -1.25 1.89 17.20
N ILE A 113 -2.47 1.57 16.78
CA ILE A 113 -2.70 0.63 15.67
C ILE A 113 -2.17 1.20 14.34
N THR A 114 -2.50 2.45 14.00
CA THR A 114 -2.17 3.06 12.70
C THR A 114 -0.68 3.27 12.49
N PHE A 115 0.06 3.65 13.54
CA PHE A 115 1.48 4.00 13.40
C PHE A 115 2.45 2.90 13.83
N VAL A 116 1.99 1.90 14.57
CA VAL A 116 2.87 0.84 15.09
C VAL A 116 2.42 -0.53 14.57
N VAL A 117 1.22 -0.97 14.95
CA VAL A 117 0.80 -2.36 14.72
C VAL A 117 0.53 -2.64 13.25
N PHE A 118 -0.28 -1.80 12.59
CA PHE A 118 -0.64 -2.00 11.19
C PHE A 118 0.59 -1.91 10.27
N PRO A 119 1.47 -0.88 10.34
CA PRO A 119 2.67 -0.84 9.53
C PRO A 119 3.63 -2.00 9.79
N TYR A 120 3.73 -2.47 11.04
CA TYR A 120 4.56 -3.64 11.36
C TYR A 120 4.11 -4.87 10.55
N TYR A 121 2.83 -5.23 10.63
CA TYR A 121 2.33 -6.39 9.88
C TYR A 121 2.28 -6.13 8.37
N TYR A 122 1.80 -4.97 7.96
CA TYR A 122 1.58 -4.65 6.56
C TYR A 122 2.88 -4.50 5.77
N VAL A 123 3.89 -3.82 6.32
CA VAL A 123 5.14 -3.54 5.60
C VAL A 123 6.21 -4.59 5.88
N PHE A 124 6.36 -5.07 7.13
CA PHE A 124 7.47 -5.96 7.46
C PHE A 124 7.11 -7.44 7.39
N VAL A 125 5.91 -7.82 7.82
CA VAL A 125 5.48 -9.24 7.79
C VAL A 125 4.98 -9.61 6.40
N ASP A 126 4.08 -8.80 5.83
CA ASP A 126 3.48 -9.04 4.51
C ASP A 126 4.34 -8.48 3.36
N LYS A 127 5.45 -7.80 3.67
CA LYS A 127 6.41 -7.23 2.71
C LYS A 127 5.80 -6.25 1.70
N HIS A 128 4.67 -5.60 2.01
CA HIS A 128 4.07 -4.67 1.07
C HIS A 128 4.94 -3.41 0.87
N HIS A 129 5.24 -3.12 -0.39
CA HIS A 129 5.99 -1.93 -0.80
C HIS A 129 5.11 -0.67 -0.71
N GLN A 130 5.30 0.12 0.35
CA GLN A 130 4.53 1.37 0.58
C GLN A 130 5.24 2.64 0.16
N LEU A 131 6.50 2.56 -0.26
CA LEU A 131 7.19 3.74 -0.78
C LEU A 131 6.51 4.18 -2.08
N LEU A 132 6.19 5.47 -2.15
CA LEU A 132 5.54 6.07 -3.30
C LEU A 132 6.62 6.32 -4.37
N GLU A 133 6.54 5.56 -5.46
CA GLU A 133 7.49 5.65 -6.55
C GLU A 133 6.98 6.62 -7.62
N LEU A 134 7.90 7.14 -8.46
CA LEU A 134 7.51 7.99 -9.57
C LEU A 134 6.61 7.25 -10.57
N ALA A 135 6.77 5.92 -10.70
CA ALA A 135 5.89 5.07 -11.50
C ALA A 135 4.44 5.10 -10.98
N ASP A 136 4.25 5.02 -9.66
CA ASP A 136 2.91 5.08 -9.03
C ASP A 136 2.18 6.38 -9.36
N ILE A 137 2.88 7.52 -9.38
CA ILE A 137 2.29 8.83 -9.72
C ILE A 137 1.80 8.83 -11.17
N GLN A 138 2.53 8.20 -12.08
CA GLN A 138 2.16 8.15 -13.49
C GLN A 138 0.97 7.24 -13.72
N VAL A 139 0.97 6.06 -13.12
CA VAL A 139 -0.18 5.15 -13.16
C VAL A 139 -1.40 5.83 -12.51
N GLY A 140 -1.22 6.49 -11.37
CA GLY A 140 -2.28 7.27 -10.72
C GLY A 140 -2.84 8.38 -11.63
N THR A 141 -1.96 9.10 -12.33
CA THR A 141 -2.37 10.13 -13.31
C THR A 141 -3.13 9.53 -14.48
N ALA A 142 -2.65 8.39 -15.03
CA ALA A 142 -3.32 7.70 -16.13
C ALA A 142 -4.69 7.16 -15.73
N ILE A 143 -4.83 6.62 -14.51
CA ILE A 143 -6.11 6.18 -13.94
C ILE A 143 -7.05 7.38 -13.77
N ALA A 144 -6.55 8.52 -13.26
CA ALA A 144 -7.34 9.74 -13.12
C ALA A 144 -7.83 10.26 -14.48
N GLU A 145 -6.96 10.33 -15.48
CA GLU A 145 -7.31 10.69 -16.87
C GLU A 145 -8.35 9.73 -17.46
N ALA A 146 -8.22 8.42 -17.21
CA ALA A 146 -9.19 7.44 -17.65
C ALA A 146 -10.55 7.60 -16.95
N PHE A 147 -10.53 7.92 -15.65
CA PHE A 147 -11.73 8.16 -14.86
C PHE A 147 -12.55 9.36 -15.37
N VAL A 148 -11.88 10.43 -15.82
CA VAL A 148 -12.55 11.60 -16.42
C VAL A 148 -12.83 11.45 -17.92
N GLY A 149 -12.56 10.28 -18.50
CA GLY A 149 -12.81 10.00 -19.92
C GLY A 149 -11.81 10.62 -20.90
N LEU A 150 -10.67 11.12 -20.42
CA LEU A 150 -9.59 11.67 -21.27
C LEU A 150 -8.71 10.57 -21.87
N ARG A 151 -8.71 9.37 -21.28
CA ARG A 151 -7.98 8.19 -21.77
C ARG A 151 -8.80 6.92 -21.65
N LYS A 152 -8.41 5.88 -22.38
CA LYS A 152 -8.89 4.51 -22.13
C LYS A 152 -8.19 3.99 -20.87
N TYR A 153 -8.93 3.22 -20.07
CA TYR A 153 -8.35 2.51 -18.93
C TYR A 153 -7.26 1.54 -19.42
N LEU A 154 -6.19 1.39 -18.63
CA LEU A 154 -5.07 0.49 -18.95
C LEU A 154 -5.63 -0.93 -19.12
N PRO A 155 -5.52 -1.53 -20.32
CA PRO A 155 -6.02 -2.88 -20.54
C PRO A 155 -5.29 -3.84 -19.59
N TYR A 156 -6.00 -4.86 -19.09
CA TYR A 156 -5.46 -5.92 -18.22
C TYR A 156 -4.84 -5.46 -16.88
N TYR A 157 -4.88 -4.17 -16.53
CA TYR A 157 -4.38 -3.67 -15.25
C TYR A 157 -5.05 -4.34 -14.05
N HIS A 158 -6.32 -4.74 -14.19
CA HIS A 158 -7.01 -5.51 -13.15
C HIS A 158 -6.41 -6.89 -12.91
N ASP A 159 -5.94 -7.56 -13.96
CA ASP A 159 -5.30 -8.87 -13.88
C ASP A 159 -3.87 -8.76 -13.34
N ALA A 160 -3.15 -7.70 -13.72
CA ALA A 160 -1.81 -7.39 -13.19
C ALA A 160 -1.79 -7.33 -11.64
N ARG A 161 -2.84 -6.74 -11.03
CA ARG A 161 -2.98 -6.67 -9.54
C ARG A 161 -3.24 -8.01 -8.86
N ARG A 162 -3.52 -9.04 -9.65
CA ARG A 162 -3.74 -10.43 -9.22
C ARG A 162 -2.58 -11.32 -9.64
N ALA A 163 -1.52 -10.77 -10.23
CA ALA A 163 -0.36 -11.54 -10.60
C ALA A 163 0.65 -11.56 -9.45
N TYR A 164 1.13 -12.75 -9.13
CA TYR A 164 2.13 -13.02 -8.10
C TYR A 164 3.38 -13.58 -8.76
N ASP A 165 4.52 -12.96 -8.50
CA ASP A 165 5.82 -13.40 -8.94
C ASP A 165 6.37 -14.41 -7.92
N GLU A 166 6.47 -15.67 -8.32
CA GLU A 166 6.91 -16.77 -7.44
C GLU A 166 8.40 -16.66 -7.08
N GLU A 167 9.20 -16.04 -7.94
CA GLU A 167 10.66 -15.90 -7.76
C GLU A 167 11.00 -14.72 -6.86
N GLU A 168 10.36 -13.56 -7.09
CA GLU A 168 10.54 -12.37 -6.26
C GLU A 168 9.78 -12.49 -4.92
N GLY A 169 8.74 -13.33 -4.88
CA GLY A 169 7.86 -13.46 -3.73
C GLY A 169 7.05 -12.19 -3.47
N ASP A 170 6.69 -11.46 -4.53
CA ASP A 170 5.97 -10.19 -4.47
C ASP A 170 4.84 -10.13 -5.53
N TRP A 171 3.91 -9.20 -5.32
CA TRP A 171 2.83 -8.90 -6.25
C TRP A 171 3.32 -7.97 -7.36
N ILE A 172 3.13 -8.38 -8.61
CA ILE A 172 3.63 -7.65 -9.80
C ILE A 172 3.12 -6.21 -9.83
N ALA A 173 1.87 -5.98 -9.43
CA ALA A 173 1.29 -4.64 -9.42
C ALA A 173 0.54 -4.34 -8.13
N HIS A 174 0.94 -3.25 -7.49
CA HIS A 174 0.19 -2.61 -6.42
C HIS A 174 -0.65 -1.46 -7.00
N HIS A 175 -1.87 -1.26 -6.48
CA HIS A 175 -2.68 -0.15 -6.93
C HIS A 175 -2.15 1.17 -6.33
N PRO A 176 -1.78 2.19 -7.12
CA PRO A 176 -1.14 3.41 -6.60
C PRO A 176 -2.06 4.18 -5.66
N MET A 177 -3.39 4.11 -5.87
CA MET A 177 -4.35 4.70 -4.94
C MET A 177 -4.37 4.00 -3.57
N GLN A 178 -4.00 2.72 -3.46
CA GLN A 178 -3.90 2.04 -2.16
C GLN A 178 -2.71 2.59 -1.36
N LYS A 179 -1.53 2.73 -1.99
CA LYS A 179 -0.36 3.37 -1.38
C LYS A 179 -0.66 4.81 -0.97
N THR A 180 -1.31 5.55 -1.87
CA THR A 180 -1.74 6.93 -1.62
C THR A 180 -2.71 7.01 -0.44
N PHE A 181 -3.70 6.11 -0.39
CA PHE A 181 -4.64 6.01 0.72
C PHE A 181 -3.93 5.69 2.05
N PHE A 182 -2.98 4.75 2.07
CA PHE A 182 -2.18 4.41 3.24
C PHE A 182 -1.48 5.64 3.85
N TRP A 183 -0.82 6.45 3.03
CA TRP A 183 -0.13 7.64 3.53
C TRP A 183 -1.09 8.74 3.97
N TRP A 184 -2.13 9.03 3.18
CA TRP A 184 -3.09 10.07 3.54
C TRP A 184 -3.88 9.73 4.80
N ILE A 185 -4.30 8.47 4.98
CA ILE A 185 -5.01 8.06 6.19
C ILE A 185 -4.10 8.20 7.42
N ALA A 186 -2.83 7.81 7.32
CA ALA A 186 -1.87 7.97 8.41
C ALA A 186 -1.64 9.45 8.73
N ILE A 187 -1.44 10.31 7.72
CA ILE A 187 -1.27 11.76 7.92
C ILE A 187 -2.50 12.37 8.59
N PHE A 188 -3.71 12.07 8.11
CA PHE A 188 -4.93 12.62 8.67
C PHE A 188 -5.21 12.13 10.09
N ILE A 189 -5.00 10.84 10.38
CA ILE A 189 -5.08 10.31 11.75
C ILE A 189 -4.04 10.99 12.64
N GLY A 190 -2.82 11.24 12.16
CA GLY A 190 -1.79 11.98 12.89
C GLY A 190 -2.22 13.39 13.25
N ILE A 191 -2.76 14.15 12.28
CA ILE A 191 -3.23 15.53 12.54
C ILE A 191 -4.48 15.53 13.44
N LEU A 192 -5.40 14.57 13.25
CA LEU A 192 -6.54 14.38 14.14
C LEU A 192 -6.10 14.10 15.58
N ALA A 193 -5.08 13.26 15.77
CA ALA A 193 -4.52 12.99 17.10
C ALA A 193 -3.90 14.25 17.71
N LEU A 194 -3.08 14.99 16.96
CA LEU A 194 -2.45 16.24 17.44
C LEU A 194 -3.50 17.29 17.84
N THR A 195 -4.53 17.49 17.00
CA THR A 195 -5.61 18.43 17.31
C THR A 195 -6.49 17.92 18.45
N GLY A 196 -6.72 16.61 18.55
CA GLY A 196 -7.45 15.96 19.64
C GLY A 196 -6.76 16.15 21.00
N PHE A 197 -5.45 15.88 21.07
CA PHE A 197 -4.67 16.12 22.29
C PHE A 197 -4.56 17.61 22.63
N GLY A 198 -4.45 18.50 21.63
CA GLY A 198 -4.50 19.95 21.84
C GLY A 198 -5.81 20.39 22.49
N MET A 199 -6.95 19.91 21.99
CA MET A 199 -8.26 20.19 22.61
C MET A 199 -8.36 19.57 24.01
N TYR A 200 -7.88 18.33 24.19
CA TYR A 200 -7.91 17.66 25.49
C TYR A 200 -7.11 18.42 26.54
N ARG A 201 -5.95 18.96 26.16
CA ARG A 201 -5.10 19.78 27.03
C ARG A 201 -5.79 21.05 27.52
N GLU A 202 -6.54 21.74 26.67
CA GLU A 202 -7.30 22.94 27.04
C GLU A 202 -8.48 22.64 27.97
N MET A 203 -9.08 21.45 27.83
CA MET A 203 -10.22 21.04 28.65
C MET A 203 -9.81 20.41 29.98
N ALA A 204 -8.58 19.88 30.08
CA ALA A 204 -8.08 19.25 31.29
C ALA A 204 -7.83 20.30 32.39
N THR A 205 -8.52 20.14 33.53
CA THR A 205 -8.30 20.99 34.72
C THR A 205 -6.94 20.74 35.37
N GLU A 206 -6.44 19.50 35.26
CA GLU A 206 -5.13 19.08 35.70
C GLU A 206 -4.47 18.31 34.56
N SER A 207 -3.31 18.76 34.09
CA SER A 207 -2.54 18.06 33.06
C SER A 207 -1.45 17.22 33.69
N THR A 208 -1.33 15.98 33.20
CA THR A 208 -0.12 15.18 33.41
C THR A 208 0.88 15.52 32.32
N TRP A 209 2.17 15.30 32.58
CA TRP A 209 3.26 15.72 31.67
C TRP A 209 3.10 15.22 30.22
N TRP A 210 2.49 14.05 30.01
CA TRP A 210 2.29 13.50 28.66
C TRP A 210 1.13 14.19 27.93
N ILE A 211 0.11 14.67 28.65
CA ILE A 211 -0.95 15.51 28.07
C ILE A 211 -0.37 16.86 27.64
N ASP A 212 0.51 17.44 28.45
CA ASP A 212 1.24 18.66 28.09
C ASP A 212 2.11 18.45 26.85
N ALA A 213 2.85 17.33 26.78
CA ALA A 213 3.74 17.03 25.67
C ALA A 213 2.98 16.77 24.36
N LEU A 214 1.93 15.94 24.39
CA LEU A 214 1.15 15.61 23.20
C LEU A 214 0.19 16.73 22.79
N GLY A 215 -0.29 17.51 23.76
CA GLY A 215 -1.18 18.65 23.56
C GLY A 215 -0.46 19.96 23.22
N PHE A 216 0.84 19.92 22.89
CA PHE A 216 1.66 21.13 22.68
C PHE A 216 1.04 22.15 21.71
N MET A 217 0.24 21.69 20.74
CA MET A 217 -0.47 22.53 19.77
C MET A 217 -1.40 23.57 20.41
N SER A 218 -1.85 23.33 21.65
CA SER A 218 -2.74 24.26 22.36
C SER A 218 -2.06 25.59 22.71
N GLY A 219 -0.74 25.60 22.87
CA GLY A 219 0.03 26.84 23.03
C GLY A 219 0.19 27.66 21.75
N TRP A 220 -0.15 27.09 20.58
CA TRP A 220 0.06 27.71 19.26
C TRP A 220 -1.24 28.06 18.55
N LEU A 221 -2.32 27.32 18.81
CA LEU A 221 -3.60 27.47 18.15
C LEU A 221 -4.72 27.64 19.18
N ALA A 222 -5.65 28.57 18.91
CA ALA A 222 -6.86 28.72 19.71
C ALA A 222 -7.72 27.45 19.68
N LEU A 223 -8.48 27.21 20.75
CA LEU A 223 -9.36 26.04 20.89
C LEU A 223 -10.37 25.94 19.74
N GLU A 224 -10.91 27.07 19.28
CA GLU A 224 -11.83 27.15 18.16
C GLU A 224 -11.18 26.66 16.86
N THR A 225 -9.92 27.05 16.61
CA THR A 225 -9.17 26.64 15.42
C THR A 225 -8.85 25.14 15.48
N LEU A 226 -8.46 24.61 16.65
CA LEU A 226 -8.25 23.18 16.85
C LEU A 226 -9.52 22.39 16.53
N LYS A 227 -10.68 22.82 17.04
CA LYS A 227 -11.98 22.20 16.76
C LYS A 227 -12.33 22.21 15.28
N GLN A 228 -12.12 23.33 14.59
CA GLN A 228 -12.42 23.46 13.16
C GLN A 228 -11.56 22.53 12.31
N ILE A 229 -10.24 22.50 12.55
CA ILE A 229 -9.32 21.60 11.83
C ILE A 229 -9.69 20.15 12.09
N HIS A 230 -9.93 19.79 13.36
CA HIS A 230 -10.28 18.43 13.75
C HIS A 230 -11.58 17.97 13.07
N LEU A 231 -12.63 18.79 13.10
CA LEU A 231 -13.91 18.48 12.47
C LEU A 231 -13.78 18.35 10.94
N LEU A 232 -13.09 19.29 10.28
CA LEU A 232 -12.86 19.24 8.84
C LEU A 232 -12.14 17.95 8.44
N LEU A 233 -11.04 17.62 9.12
CA LEU A 233 -10.27 16.41 8.83
C LEU A 233 -11.06 15.14 9.15
N ALA A 234 -11.91 15.14 10.18
CA ALA A 234 -12.77 14.00 10.46
C ALA A 234 -13.72 13.73 9.28
N PHE A 235 -14.33 14.76 8.70
CA PHE A 235 -15.18 14.61 7.51
C PHE A 235 -14.39 14.17 6.27
N VAL A 236 -13.24 14.77 6.00
CA VAL A 236 -12.38 14.36 4.86
C VAL A 236 -11.97 12.90 5.00
N THR A 237 -11.52 12.49 6.19
CA THR A 237 -11.13 11.11 6.49
C THR A 237 -12.31 10.15 6.34
N ALA A 238 -13.50 10.52 6.83
CA ALA A 238 -14.72 9.73 6.65
C ALA A 238 -15.06 9.52 5.18
N VAL A 239 -15.02 10.57 4.35
CA VAL A 239 -15.24 10.46 2.91
C VAL A 239 -14.23 9.52 2.25
N MET A 240 -12.94 9.64 2.61
CA MET A 240 -11.91 8.73 2.08
C MET A 240 -12.17 7.27 2.46
N VAL A 241 -12.52 7.00 3.72
CA VAL A 241 -12.85 5.63 4.18
C VAL A 241 -14.10 5.11 3.47
N MET A 242 -15.11 5.95 3.22
CA MET A 242 -16.29 5.56 2.45
C MET A 242 -15.92 5.18 1.00
N PHE A 243 -15.03 5.92 0.34
CA PHE A 243 -14.52 5.52 -0.98
C PHE A 243 -13.73 4.21 -0.93
N HIS A 244 -12.89 4.02 0.09
CA HIS A 244 -12.16 2.77 0.28
C HIS A 244 -13.12 1.56 0.40
N ILE A 245 -14.16 1.69 1.22
CA ILE A 245 -15.20 0.66 1.38
C ILE A 245 -15.93 0.45 0.05
N TYR A 246 -16.36 1.53 -0.62
CA TYR A 246 -17.04 1.45 -1.90
C TYR A 246 -16.24 0.63 -2.93
N PHE A 247 -14.95 0.92 -3.11
CA PHE A 247 -14.12 0.18 -4.04
C PHE A 247 -13.91 -1.28 -3.62
N ALA A 248 -13.82 -1.57 -2.32
CA ALA A 248 -13.67 -2.93 -1.81
C ALA A 248 -14.93 -3.79 -2.06
N VAL A 249 -16.13 -3.21 -1.97
CA VAL A 249 -17.39 -3.95 -2.17
C VAL A 249 -17.82 -4.10 -3.63
N LEU A 250 -17.11 -3.48 -4.58
CA LEU A 250 -17.38 -3.69 -6.00
C LEU A 250 -17.19 -5.17 -6.36
N PRO A 251 -18.09 -5.78 -7.17
CA PRO A 251 -18.00 -7.20 -7.55
C PRO A 251 -16.65 -7.59 -8.14
N SER A 252 -16.01 -6.68 -8.88
CA SER A 252 -14.69 -6.87 -9.47
C SER A 252 -13.54 -6.96 -8.46
N ASN A 253 -13.77 -6.67 -7.18
CA ASN A 253 -12.78 -6.74 -6.10
C ASN A 253 -13.22 -7.67 -4.95
N TRP A 254 -14.30 -8.45 -5.12
CA TRP A 254 -14.80 -9.34 -4.06
C TRP A 254 -13.78 -10.39 -3.61
N ASP A 255 -12.92 -10.85 -4.52
CA ASP A 255 -11.82 -11.75 -4.21
C ASP A 255 -10.80 -11.09 -3.27
N VAL A 256 -10.48 -9.82 -3.48
CA VAL A 256 -9.60 -9.03 -2.60
C VAL A 256 -10.29 -8.70 -1.27
N LEU A 257 -11.58 -8.37 -1.28
CA LEU A 257 -12.34 -8.19 -0.03
C LEU A 257 -12.36 -9.49 0.79
N ARG A 258 -12.57 -10.62 0.12
CA ARG A 258 -12.53 -11.95 0.73
C ARG A 258 -11.14 -12.26 1.29
N SER A 259 -10.07 -11.92 0.58
CA SER A 259 -8.70 -12.12 1.09
C SER A 259 -8.44 -11.27 2.35
N MET A 260 -9.10 -10.13 2.52
CA MET A 260 -9.00 -9.35 3.76
C MET A 260 -9.66 -10.01 4.98
N VAL A 261 -10.54 -10.99 4.76
CA VAL A 261 -11.14 -11.81 5.82
C VAL A 261 -10.38 -13.12 5.99
N PHE A 262 -10.12 -13.83 4.89
CA PHE A 262 -9.62 -15.21 4.93
C PHE A 262 -8.10 -15.34 4.68
N GLY A 263 -7.45 -14.33 4.12
CA GLY A 263 -6.00 -14.28 3.87
C GLY A 263 -5.65 -14.53 2.40
N ASP A 264 -6.40 -15.40 1.73
CA ASP A 264 -6.04 -15.90 0.40
C ASP A 264 -6.77 -15.21 -0.75
N VAL A 265 -6.10 -15.09 -1.89
CA VAL A 265 -6.68 -14.64 -3.17
C VAL A 265 -6.29 -15.59 -4.30
N SER A 266 -7.16 -15.72 -5.31
CA SER A 266 -6.80 -16.44 -6.55
C SER A 266 -5.92 -15.55 -7.40
N ALA A 267 -4.65 -15.91 -7.52
CA ALA A 267 -3.62 -15.17 -8.22
C ALA A 267 -3.12 -15.91 -9.47
N TYR A 268 -2.74 -15.16 -10.50
CA TYR A 268 -1.97 -15.69 -11.63
C TYR A 268 -0.51 -15.84 -11.20
N ILE A 269 0.05 -17.02 -11.38
CA ILE A 269 1.44 -17.29 -11.02
C ILE A 269 2.32 -17.03 -12.23
N VAL A 270 3.20 -16.03 -12.12
CA VAL A 270 4.22 -15.75 -13.12
C VAL A 270 5.52 -16.36 -12.60
N ARG A 271 6.03 -17.36 -13.34
CA ARG A 271 7.39 -17.87 -13.15
C ARG A 271 8.28 -17.00 -14.03
N GLY A 272 9.42 -16.57 -13.52
CA GLY A 272 10.42 -15.80 -14.26
C GLY A 272 11.03 -16.66 -15.35
N GLY A 273 10.26 -16.90 -16.40
CA GLY A 273 10.66 -17.54 -17.63
C GLY A 273 11.57 -16.64 -18.44
N ARG A 274 12.61 -16.09 -17.81
CA ARG A 274 13.89 -15.99 -18.48
C ARG A 274 14.46 -17.40 -18.46
N GLU A 275 13.82 -18.31 -19.19
CA GLU A 275 14.60 -19.16 -20.07
C GLU A 275 15.39 -18.14 -20.90
N GLU A 276 16.58 -17.78 -20.39
CA GLU A 276 17.70 -17.61 -21.28
C GLU A 276 17.62 -18.85 -22.13
N THR A 277 16.97 -18.69 -23.28
CA THR A 277 17.12 -19.55 -24.42
C THR A 277 18.62 -19.57 -24.54
N GLY A 278 19.20 -20.61 -23.92
CA GLY A 278 20.59 -20.91 -24.05
C GLY A 278 20.72 -20.94 -25.54
N GLY A 279 21.32 -19.88 -26.08
CA GLY A 279 22.19 -20.08 -27.19
C GLY A 279 23.14 -21.14 -26.67
N GLU A 280 22.80 -22.40 -26.93
CA GLU A 280 23.70 -23.27 -27.63
C GLU A 280 24.25 -22.43 -28.79
N GLU A 281 25.20 -21.53 -28.48
CA GLU A 281 26.26 -21.27 -29.41
C GLU A 281 26.74 -22.66 -29.78
N PRO A 282 26.62 -23.08 -31.05
CA PRO A 282 27.09 -24.39 -31.46
C PRO A 282 28.54 -24.45 -31.04
N PHE A 283 28.80 -25.26 -30.00
CA PHE A 283 30.12 -25.46 -29.45
C PHE A 283 30.95 -26.00 -30.62
N SER A 284 31.83 -25.15 -31.15
CA SER A 284 32.74 -25.49 -32.23
C SER A 284 33.69 -26.56 -31.70
N GLU A 285 33.29 -27.81 -31.91
CA GLU A 285 34.03 -29.04 -31.69
C GLU A 285 35.28 -29.05 -32.59
N ASN A 286 36.36 -28.40 -32.16
CA ASN A 286 37.71 -28.54 -32.73
C ASN A 286 38.78 -28.06 -31.74
N GLY A 287 39.06 -28.88 -30.73
CA GLY A 287 40.20 -28.72 -29.83
C GLY A 287 40.67 -30.07 -29.29
N PRO A 288 41.97 -30.42 -29.38
CA PRO A 288 42.45 -31.77 -29.12
C PRO A 288 42.40 -32.16 -27.63
N THR A 289 41.88 -33.35 -27.39
CA THR A 289 41.82 -34.09 -26.12
C THR A 289 43.21 -34.35 -25.52
N PRO A 290 43.41 -34.16 -24.21
CA PRO A 290 44.38 -34.93 -23.44
C PRO A 290 43.68 -36.04 -22.63
N ALA A 291 44.33 -37.20 -22.65
CA ALA A 291 43.90 -38.45 -22.04
C ALA A 291 44.26 -38.57 -20.54
N ALA A 292 43.63 -39.59 -19.90
CA ALA A 292 43.94 -40.26 -18.63
C ALA A 292 43.41 -39.56 -17.34
N ALA A 293 42.91 -40.23 -16.29
CA ALA A 293 42.68 -41.65 -15.94
C ALA A 293 41.68 -41.68 -14.75
N ASP A 294 40.72 -42.59 -14.75
CA ASP A 294 40.49 -43.67 -13.77
C ASP A 294 40.18 -43.27 -12.30
N GLY A 295 39.03 -43.76 -11.81
CA GLY A 295 38.95 -44.35 -10.47
C GLY A 295 37.79 -43.88 -9.59
N GLY A 296 36.74 -44.70 -9.45
CA GLY A 296 35.88 -44.63 -8.24
C GLY A 296 34.43 -45.07 -8.39
N GLN A 297 34.18 -46.37 -8.25
CA GLN A 297 32.85 -46.95 -7.97
C GLN A 297 32.43 -46.73 -6.49
N SER A 298 31.14 -46.44 -6.25
CA SER A 298 30.28 -47.08 -5.22
C SER A 298 28.85 -46.49 -5.30
N ARG A 299 27.87 -47.27 -5.76
CA ARG A 299 26.85 -48.05 -4.99
C ARG A 299 25.62 -47.25 -4.50
N SER A 300 24.53 -47.39 -5.28
CA SER A 300 23.19 -47.86 -4.91
C SER A 300 22.59 -47.60 -3.51
N ALA A 301 21.47 -46.88 -3.49
CA ALA A 301 20.19 -47.16 -2.82
C ALA A 301 19.18 -46.17 -3.46
N GLU A 302 18.19 -46.53 -4.27
CA GLU A 302 17.07 -47.46 -4.07
C GLU A 302 16.26 -47.12 -2.81
N GLU A 303 15.33 -46.18 -2.95
CA GLU A 303 14.08 -46.18 -2.19
C GLU A 303 12.94 -45.78 -3.15
N ASP A 304 12.20 -46.84 -3.46
CA ASP A 304 10.92 -46.94 -4.12
C ASP A 304 9.85 -46.68 -3.05
N GLU A 305 8.88 -45.78 -3.28
CA GLU A 305 7.56 -45.88 -2.66
C GLU A 305 6.52 -44.96 -3.34
N THR A 306 5.67 -45.61 -4.16
CA THR A 306 4.19 -45.52 -4.18
C THR A 306 3.53 -44.15 -4.32
N SER A 307 2.91 -43.85 -5.47
CA SER A 307 1.49 -44.17 -5.79
C SER A 307 0.48 -43.50 -4.84
N ASP A 308 -0.22 -42.48 -5.34
CA ASP A 308 -1.68 -42.57 -5.39
C ASP A 308 -2.31 -41.56 -6.36
N ASP A 309 -2.86 -42.12 -7.43
CA ASP A 309 -3.85 -41.53 -8.32
C ASP A 309 -5.14 -41.21 -7.54
N ALA A 310 -5.59 -39.96 -7.63
CA ALA A 310 -6.98 -39.63 -7.37
C ALA A 310 -7.48 -38.66 -8.44
N ALA A 311 -7.97 -39.26 -9.53
CA ALA A 311 -8.80 -38.63 -10.53
C ALA A 311 -9.98 -37.88 -9.88
N ARG A 312 -10.12 -36.59 -10.22
CA ARG A 312 -11.36 -35.86 -10.03
C ARG A 312 -11.71 -35.10 -11.30
N GLY A 313 -12.42 -35.80 -12.18
CA GLY A 313 -13.21 -35.19 -13.23
C GLY A 313 -14.35 -34.38 -12.62
N GLY A 314 -14.47 -33.13 -13.06
CA GLY A 314 -15.58 -32.24 -12.73
C GLY A 314 -16.01 -31.52 -13.98
N GLU A 315 -17.14 -31.96 -14.54
CA GLU A 315 -17.94 -31.29 -15.58
C GLU A 315 -18.01 -29.77 -15.39
N ARG A 316 -17.81 -29.03 -16.48
CA ARG A 316 -18.17 -27.63 -16.58
C ARG A 316 -19.36 -27.53 -17.52
N THR A 317 -20.52 -27.24 -16.94
CA THR A 317 -21.74 -26.88 -17.65
C THR A 317 -21.68 -25.40 -18.03
N ASP A 318 -22.04 -25.12 -19.28
CA ASP A 318 -22.24 -23.79 -19.84
C ASP A 318 -23.55 -23.17 -19.33
N GLU A 319 -23.50 -22.00 -18.70
CA GLU A 319 -24.54 -20.94 -18.68
C GLU A 319 -23.89 -19.57 -18.49
#